data_AF-A0A931F4E6-F1
#
_entry.id   AF-A0A931F4E6-F1
#
_cell.length_a   1.000
_cell.length_b   1.000
_cell.length_c   1.000
_cell.angle_alpha   90.00
_cell.angle_beta   90.00
_cell.angle_gamma   90.00
#
_symmetry.space_group_name_H-M   'P 1'
#
loop_
_entity.id
_entity.type
_entity.pdbx_description
1 polymer ?
#
loop_
_entity_poly.entity_id
_entity_poly.type
_entity_poly.pdbx_seq_one_letter_code
_entity_poly.pdbx_strand_id
1 'polypeptide(L)'
;MRSYDDDDTLPLQPPIRLPDDATLAAAVRAAPLAEELKPAGSDAETLAAWAEHCRERLAADEGMLLELIRMFLSREPLKGDVPETLTGLGLVRQAEPYTLSWLGLWAARLIIAETTGQDIPVMGSLADGDAAALLHGLRSYPEAERGEELAGWLKGRDTGTAAGEIAAALATVSPLSRAVGVELLSTAFGEEGRRALGGLLEEPRLGAVIAARSGREERQPAPGEIAWVLVDMAAALLEFGGEAGEVIESMAMGMDAEEQAGTIAILAFGDHPWTGRVLRVLIEHHPDERVAAAARKALRRLHGLADTRG
;
A
#
# COMPACT_ATOMS: atom_id res chain seq x y z
N MET A 1 14.97 5.21 -10.72
CA MET A 1 14.61 4.33 -9.58
C MET A 1 14.28 5.27 -8.45
N ARG A 2 12.99 5.48 -8.14
CA ARG A 2 12.61 6.32 -6.98
C ARG A 2 13.19 5.61 -5.74
N SER A 3 14.06 6.29 -5.02
CA SER A 3 14.59 5.81 -3.75
C SER A 3 13.39 5.75 -2.80
N TYR A 4 13.11 4.55 -2.29
CA TYR A 4 12.14 4.32 -1.21
C TYR A 4 12.84 4.57 0.14
N ASP A 5 13.65 5.63 0.23
CA ASP A 5 14.34 6.00 1.46
C ASP A 5 13.52 7.04 2.23
N ASP A 6 13.24 6.67 3.47
CA ASP A 6 12.72 7.44 4.59
C ASP A 6 11.30 8.05 4.46
N ASP A 7 10.47 7.67 5.46
CA ASP A 7 9.22 8.33 5.91
C ASP A 7 7.84 7.72 5.57
N ASP A 8 7.75 6.46 5.14
CA ASP A 8 6.45 5.74 5.06
C ASP A 8 6.17 4.95 6.35
N THR A 9 5.90 5.65 7.46
CA THR A 9 5.39 5.05 8.71
C THR A 9 3.87 5.11 8.85
N LEU A 10 3.16 5.68 7.88
CA LEU A 10 1.72 5.65 7.87
C LEU A 10 1.25 4.38 7.14
N PRO A 11 0.40 3.54 7.78
CA PRO A 11 -0.12 2.35 7.15
C PRO A 11 -0.89 2.73 5.88
N LEU A 12 -0.75 1.90 4.84
CA LEU A 12 -1.48 2.07 3.59
C LEU A 12 -2.97 2.25 3.87
N GLN A 13 -3.53 3.40 3.50
CA GLN A 13 -4.93 3.70 3.79
C GLN A 13 -5.85 2.93 2.82
N PRO A 14 -6.89 2.24 3.33
CA PRO A 14 -7.83 1.53 2.48
C PRO A 14 -8.56 2.50 1.55
N PRO A 15 -9.05 2.01 0.40
CA PRO A 15 -9.69 2.87 -0.57
C PRO A 15 -10.91 3.57 0.04
N ILE A 16 -11.27 4.69 -0.56
CA ILE A 16 -12.52 5.38 -0.28
C ILE A 16 -13.48 5.26 -1.46
N ARG A 17 -14.77 5.47 -1.18
CA ARG A 17 -15.80 5.54 -2.21
C ARG A 17 -16.23 6.99 -2.39
N LEU A 18 -16.03 7.50 -3.60
CA LEU A 18 -16.47 8.82 -4.01
C LEU A 18 -17.40 8.68 -5.23
N PRO A 19 -18.38 9.58 -5.37
CA PRO A 19 -19.11 9.70 -6.62
C PRO A 19 -18.23 10.38 -7.68
N ASP A 20 -18.75 10.49 -8.91
CA ASP A 20 -18.06 11.19 -9.99
C ASP A 20 -17.86 12.69 -9.74
N ASP A 21 -16.96 13.30 -10.51
CA ASP A 21 -16.59 14.72 -10.39
C ASP A 21 -17.80 15.65 -10.55
N ALA A 22 -18.74 15.31 -11.42
CA ALA A 22 -19.96 16.10 -11.63
C ALA A 22 -20.84 16.12 -10.37
N THR A 23 -20.98 14.97 -9.72
CA THR A 23 -21.71 14.84 -8.44
C THR A 23 -20.96 15.54 -7.31
N LEU A 24 -19.63 15.45 -7.24
CA LEU A 24 -18.83 16.20 -6.26
C LEU A 24 -18.96 17.71 -6.49
N ALA A 25 -18.87 18.19 -7.73
CA ALA A 25 -19.02 19.61 -8.04
C ALA A 25 -20.45 20.12 -7.75
N ALA A 26 -21.48 19.29 -7.98
CA ALA A 26 -22.83 19.61 -7.56
C ALA A 26 -22.95 19.71 -6.03
N ALA A 27 -22.28 18.82 -5.28
CA ALA A 27 -22.23 18.90 -3.83
C ALA A 27 -21.51 20.17 -3.35
N VAL A 28 -20.41 20.58 -4.01
CA VAL A 28 -19.72 21.85 -3.73
C VAL A 28 -20.68 23.02 -3.86
N ARG A 29 -21.42 23.10 -4.98
CA ARG A 29 -22.38 24.19 -5.23
C ARG A 29 -23.55 24.21 -4.23
N ALA A 30 -23.86 23.07 -3.62
CA ALA A 30 -24.90 22.96 -2.59
C ALA A 30 -24.38 23.21 -1.16
N ALA A 31 -23.07 23.36 -0.96
CA ALA A 31 -22.49 23.62 0.37
C ALA A 31 -22.91 25.01 0.88
N PRO A 32 -23.17 25.19 2.19
CA PRO A 32 -23.65 26.47 2.71
C PRO A 32 -22.74 27.67 2.43
N LEU A 33 -21.42 27.47 2.37
CA LEU A 33 -20.44 28.52 2.07
C LEU A 33 -20.07 28.60 0.58
N ALA A 34 -20.77 27.89 -0.31
CA ALA A 34 -20.48 27.91 -1.74
C ALA A 34 -20.57 29.32 -2.37
N GLU A 35 -21.46 30.18 -1.85
CA GLU A 35 -21.63 31.55 -2.34
C GLU A 35 -20.37 32.42 -2.14
N GLU A 36 -19.53 32.10 -1.15
CA GLU A 36 -18.25 32.80 -0.92
C GLU A 36 -17.24 32.51 -2.03
N LEU A 37 -17.31 31.31 -2.63
CA LEU A 37 -16.44 30.85 -3.70
C LEU A 37 -16.85 31.36 -5.08
N LYS A 38 -18.13 31.74 -5.25
CA LYS A 38 -18.74 32.03 -6.56
C LYS A 38 -18.32 30.99 -7.62
N PRO A 39 -18.58 29.68 -7.39
CA PRO A 39 -18.10 28.60 -8.24
C PRO A 39 -18.69 28.75 -9.65
N ALA A 40 -17.90 29.32 -10.55
CA ALA A 40 -18.23 29.51 -11.95
C ALA A 40 -17.16 28.79 -12.79
N GLY A 41 -17.60 28.20 -13.90
CA GLY A 41 -16.73 27.41 -14.77
C GLY A 41 -17.11 25.93 -14.77
N SER A 42 -16.18 25.12 -15.26
CA SER A 42 -16.29 23.66 -15.32
C SER A 42 -16.33 23.01 -13.93
N ASP A 43 -16.71 21.73 -13.89
CA ASP A 43 -16.69 20.94 -12.64
C ASP A 43 -15.28 20.84 -12.06
N ALA A 44 -14.26 20.66 -12.91
CA ALA A 44 -12.86 20.62 -12.49
C ALA A 44 -12.40 21.95 -11.86
N GLU A 45 -12.74 23.09 -12.46
CA GLU A 45 -12.43 24.42 -11.90
C GLU A 45 -13.16 24.65 -10.57
N THR A 46 -14.42 24.21 -10.47
CA THR A 46 -15.22 24.29 -9.24
C THR A 46 -14.57 23.50 -8.11
N LEU A 47 -14.16 22.25 -8.39
CA LEU A 47 -13.48 21.39 -7.42
C LEU A 47 -12.13 21.99 -7.00
N ALA A 48 -11.30 22.41 -7.94
CA ALA A 48 -9.99 23.00 -7.63
C ALA A 48 -10.10 24.24 -6.74
N ALA A 49 -11.02 25.16 -7.05
CA ALA A 49 -11.24 26.37 -6.26
C ALA A 49 -11.74 26.05 -4.85
N TRP A 50 -12.65 25.09 -4.71
CA TRP A 50 -13.14 24.66 -3.40
C TRP A 50 -12.06 23.95 -2.58
N ALA A 51 -11.21 23.12 -3.20
CA ALA A 51 -10.12 22.45 -2.51
C ALA A 51 -9.11 23.47 -1.94
N GLU A 52 -8.76 24.50 -2.71
CA GLU A 52 -7.93 25.61 -2.23
C GLU A 52 -8.58 26.31 -1.04
N HIS A 53 -9.87 26.63 -1.15
CA HIS A 53 -10.60 27.31 -0.08
C HIS A 53 -10.70 26.49 1.21
N CYS A 54 -10.93 25.18 1.10
CA CYS A 54 -10.85 24.28 2.23
C CYS A 54 -9.46 24.30 2.86
N ARG A 55 -8.39 24.27 2.04
CA ARG A 55 -7.01 24.31 2.53
C ARG A 55 -6.73 25.58 3.34
N GLU A 56 -7.06 26.75 2.79
CA GLU A 56 -6.85 28.04 3.47
C GLU A 56 -7.61 28.11 4.81
N ARG A 57 -8.87 27.67 4.84
CA ARG A 57 -9.71 27.68 6.06
C ARG A 57 -9.22 26.71 7.12
N LEU A 58 -8.86 25.49 6.73
CA LEU A 58 -8.38 24.47 7.66
C LEU A 58 -6.96 24.78 8.15
N ALA A 59 -6.10 25.39 7.32
CA ALA A 59 -4.78 25.82 7.74
C ALA A 59 -4.81 26.96 8.78
N ALA A 60 -5.90 27.73 8.83
CA ALA A 60 -6.09 28.77 9.84
C ALA A 60 -6.48 28.22 11.23
N ASP A 61 -6.87 26.95 11.33
CA ASP A 61 -7.26 26.27 12.57
C ASP A 61 -6.69 24.84 12.62
N GLU A 62 -5.51 24.71 13.23
CA GLU A 62 -4.81 23.43 13.37
C GLU A 62 -5.65 22.37 14.09
N GLY A 63 -6.47 22.77 15.07
CA GLY A 63 -7.35 21.84 15.79
C GLY A 63 -8.40 21.23 14.87
N MET A 64 -8.97 22.04 13.98
CA MET A 64 -9.96 21.60 13.00
C MET A 64 -9.36 20.72 11.90
N LEU A 65 -8.16 21.06 11.42
CA LEU A 65 -7.43 20.22 10.48
C LEU A 65 -7.16 18.83 11.06
N LEU A 66 -6.67 18.76 12.29
CA LEU A 66 -6.43 17.51 13.00
C LEU A 66 -7.73 16.73 13.23
N GLU A 67 -8.84 17.41 13.52
CA GLU A 67 -10.14 16.76 13.65
C GLU A 67 -10.61 16.13 12.33
N LEU A 68 -10.48 16.84 11.21
CA LEU A 68 -10.82 16.31 9.87
C LEU A 68 -9.99 15.06 9.54
N ILE A 69 -8.68 15.12 9.76
CA ILE A 69 -7.77 13.99 9.52
C ILE A 69 -8.14 12.82 10.44
N ARG A 70 -8.42 13.08 11.72
CA ARG A 70 -8.85 12.05 12.68
C ARG A 70 -10.15 11.37 12.23
N MET A 71 -11.15 12.15 11.79
CA MET A 71 -12.41 11.60 11.26
C MET A 71 -12.18 10.74 10.03
N PHE A 72 -11.26 11.14 9.16
CA PHE A 72 -10.92 10.39 7.96
C PHE A 72 -10.27 9.05 8.30
N LEU A 73 -9.25 9.07 9.17
CA LEU A 73 -8.47 7.89 9.54
C LEU A 73 -9.29 6.90 10.41
N SER A 74 -10.07 7.39 11.38
CA SER A 74 -10.86 6.50 12.25
C SER A 74 -12.10 5.95 11.55
N ARG A 75 -12.67 6.71 10.59
CA ARG A 75 -13.99 6.44 9.97
C ARG A 75 -15.12 6.30 11.00
N GLU A 76 -14.90 6.73 12.24
CA GLU A 76 -15.87 6.62 13.32
C GLU A 76 -16.79 7.85 13.36
N PRO A 77 -18.11 7.65 13.52
CA PRO A 77 -19.02 8.76 13.75
C PRO A 77 -18.72 9.51 15.05
N LEU A 78 -18.75 10.84 15.01
CA LEU A 78 -18.54 11.71 16.16
C LEU A 78 -19.86 12.15 16.79
N LYS A 79 -19.88 12.31 18.11
CA LYS A 79 -21.03 12.82 18.87
C LYS A 79 -20.80 14.27 19.28
N GLY A 80 -21.89 14.99 19.54
CA GLY A 80 -21.86 16.39 19.99
C GLY A 80 -22.03 17.40 18.86
N ASP A 81 -21.71 18.65 19.16
CA ASP A 81 -21.91 19.76 18.24
C ASP A 81 -20.94 19.68 17.06
N VAL A 82 -21.47 19.85 15.85
CA VAL A 82 -20.69 19.86 14.62
C VAL A 82 -20.05 21.24 14.45
N PRO A 83 -18.73 21.35 14.20
CA PRO A 83 -18.10 22.63 13.93
C PRO A 83 -18.79 23.37 12.77
N GLU A 84 -19.12 24.66 12.98
CA GLU A 84 -19.82 25.48 11.99
C GLU A 84 -19.05 25.57 10.67
N THR A 85 -17.72 25.61 10.73
CA THR A 85 -16.85 25.64 9.54
C THR A 85 -16.95 24.35 8.73
N LEU A 86 -16.90 23.17 9.38
CA LEU A 86 -17.03 21.88 8.68
C LEU A 86 -18.42 21.75 8.03
N THR A 87 -19.45 22.21 8.75
CA THR A 87 -20.83 22.29 8.26
C THR A 87 -20.93 23.23 7.06
N GLY A 88 -20.36 24.43 7.18
CA GLY A 88 -20.40 25.47 6.16
C GLY A 88 -19.71 25.06 4.87
N LEU A 89 -18.58 24.37 4.99
CA LEU A 89 -17.86 23.79 3.85
C LEU A 89 -18.55 22.54 3.28
N GLY A 90 -19.56 21.99 3.96
CA GLY A 90 -20.25 20.77 3.54
C GLY A 90 -19.42 19.50 3.74
N LEU A 91 -18.39 19.52 4.59
CA LEU A 91 -17.47 18.40 4.82
C LEU A 91 -18.08 17.29 5.68
N VAL A 92 -19.22 17.54 6.30
CA VAL A 92 -19.86 16.64 7.27
C VAL A 92 -21.34 16.47 6.98
N ARG A 93 -21.87 15.27 7.22
CA ARG A 93 -23.31 14.99 7.21
C ARG A 93 -23.88 15.29 8.58
N GLN A 94 -24.87 16.19 8.63
CA GLN A 94 -25.55 16.64 9.85
C GLN A 94 -26.60 15.63 10.35
N ALA A 95 -26.18 14.41 10.66
CA ALA A 95 -26.97 13.43 11.40
C ALA A 95 -26.20 13.08 12.67
N GLU A 96 -26.85 12.87 13.82
CA GLU A 96 -26.14 12.44 15.04
C GLU A 96 -26.06 10.91 15.09
N PRO A 97 -24.88 10.29 15.24
CA PRO A 97 -23.54 10.89 15.23
C PRO A 97 -23.07 11.31 13.82
N TYR A 98 -22.33 12.42 13.72
CA TYR A 98 -21.96 13.01 12.43
C TYR A 98 -20.72 12.35 11.84
N THR A 99 -20.67 12.34 10.51
CA THR A 99 -19.62 11.67 9.72
C THR A 99 -19.18 12.55 8.56
N LEU A 100 -18.02 12.26 7.97
CA LEU A 100 -17.60 12.94 6.74
C LEU A 100 -18.61 12.72 5.62
N SER A 101 -18.95 13.79 4.90
CA SER A 101 -19.65 13.73 3.63
C SER A 101 -18.71 13.22 2.52
N TRP A 102 -19.22 13.06 1.30
CA TRP A 102 -18.33 12.78 0.15
C TRP A 102 -17.32 13.90 -0.09
N LEU A 103 -17.72 15.16 0.10
CA LEU A 103 -16.80 16.31 0.06
C LEU A 103 -15.78 16.25 1.19
N GLY A 104 -16.20 15.85 2.40
CA GLY A 104 -15.29 15.64 3.53
C GLY A 104 -14.22 14.60 3.24
N LEU A 105 -14.63 13.43 2.72
CA LEU A 105 -13.72 12.37 2.33
C LEU A 105 -12.76 12.81 1.21
N TRP A 106 -13.28 13.50 0.20
CA TRP A 106 -12.48 13.99 -0.92
C TRP A 106 -11.47 15.06 -0.49
N ALA A 107 -11.88 16.05 0.30
CA ALA A 107 -10.99 17.10 0.83
C ALA A 107 -9.88 16.51 1.70
N ALA A 108 -10.25 15.65 2.66
CA ALA A 108 -9.30 15.01 3.56
C ALA A 108 -8.29 14.16 2.79
N ARG A 109 -8.72 13.43 1.75
CA ARG A 109 -7.83 12.69 0.85
C ARG A 109 -6.78 13.59 0.21
N LEU A 110 -7.18 14.74 -0.35
CA LEU A 110 -6.24 15.67 -0.99
C LEU A 110 -5.25 16.24 0.03
N ILE A 111 -5.73 16.63 1.21
CA ILE A 111 -4.90 17.17 2.29
C ILE A 111 -3.89 16.14 2.79
N ILE A 112 -4.31 14.88 3.01
CA ILE A 112 -3.41 13.80 3.42
C ILE A 112 -2.35 13.59 2.35
N ALA A 113 -2.75 13.44 1.08
CA ALA A 113 -1.79 13.24 -0.01
C ALA A 113 -0.76 14.37 -0.13
N GLU A 114 -1.18 15.62 0.06
CA GLU A 114 -0.28 16.78 0.04
C GLU A 114 0.66 16.80 1.26
N THR A 115 0.16 16.45 2.44
CA THR A 115 0.90 16.55 3.71
C THR A 115 1.86 15.39 3.92
N THR A 116 1.47 14.17 3.50
CA THR A 116 2.21 12.93 3.79
C THR A 116 2.83 12.31 2.55
N GLY A 117 2.47 12.79 1.36
CA GLY A 117 2.85 12.16 0.09
C GLY A 117 2.10 10.86 -0.20
N GLN A 118 1.18 10.43 0.67
CA GLN A 118 0.46 9.17 0.51
C GLN A 118 -0.83 9.36 -0.28
N ASP A 119 -0.89 8.72 -1.44
CA ASP A 119 -2.12 8.68 -2.22
C ASP A 119 -3.10 7.64 -1.66
N ILE A 120 -4.35 8.06 -1.48
CA ILE A 120 -5.40 7.17 -0.96
C ILE A 120 -6.25 6.74 -2.13
N PRO A 121 -6.32 5.45 -2.48
CA PRO A 121 -7.06 5.04 -3.68
C PRO A 121 -8.55 5.36 -3.59
N VAL A 122 -9.17 5.63 -4.73
CA VAL A 122 -10.63 5.70 -4.86
C VAL A 122 -11.09 4.42 -5.54
N MET A 123 -12.14 3.77 -5.02
CA MET A 123 -12.71 2.58 -5.66
C MET A 123 -13.05 2.87 -7.13
N GLY A 124 -12.54 2.02 -8.02
CA GLY A 124 -12.68 2.11 -9.47
C GLY A 124 -11.62 2.96 -10.17
N SER A 125 -10.79 3.70 -9.43
CA SER A 125 -9.76 4.57 -10.03
C SER A 125 -8.66 3.81 -10.78
N LEU A 126 -8.49 2.51 -10.51
CA LEU A 126 -7.49 1.70 -11.18
C LEU A 126 -8.00 1.07 -12.47
N ALA A 127 -9.27 1.27 -12.84
CA ALA A 127 -9.90 0.60 -13.99
C ALA A 127 -9.11 0.77 -15.30
N ASP A 128 -8.54 1.95 -15.57
CA ASP A 128 -7.78 2.22 -16.79
C ASP A 128 -6.26 2.05 -16.61
N GLY A 129 -5.80 1.68 -15.41
CA GLY A 129 -4.38 1.51 -15.09
C GLY A 129 -3.77 0.25 -15.72
N ASP A 130 -2.43 0.20 -15.75
CA ASP A 130 -1.70 -1.03 -16.09
C ASP A 130 -1.66 -1.99 -14.89
N ALA A 131 -1.17 -3.22 -15.13
CA ALA A 131 -1.09 -4.23 -14.07
C ALA A 131 -0.18 -3.82 -12.90
N ALA A 132 0.90 -3.07 -13.15
CA ALA A 132 1.79 -2.62 -12.08
C ALA A 132 1.10 -1.58 -11.17
N ALA A 133 0.36 -0.64 -11.77
CA ALA A 133 -0.45 0.34 -11.06
C ALA A 133 -1.57 -0.34 -10.26
N LEU A 134 -2.25 -1.33 -10.84
CA LEU A 134 -3.24 -2.15 -10.14
C LEU A 134 -2.62 -2.81 -8.90
N LEU A 135 -1.53 -3.57 -9.08
CA LEU A 135 -0.87 -4.28 -7.98
C LEU A 135 -0.31 -3.34 -6.92
N HIS A 136 0.11 -2.13 -7.30
CA HIS A 136 0.56 -1.11 -6.36
C HIS A 136 -0.58 -0.59 -5.48
N GLY A 137 -1.73 -0.28 -6.08
CA GLY A 137 -2.91 0.21 -5.37
C GLY A 137 -3.53 -0.84 -4.46
N LEU A 138 -3.68 -2.09 -4.94
CA LEU A 138 -4.30 -3.18 -4.18
C LEU A 138 -3.56 -3.56 -2.88
N ARG A 139 -2.33 -3.08 -2.68
CA ARG A 139 -1.60 -3.23 -1.41
C ARG A 139 -2.37 -2.65 -0.22
N SER A 140 -3.14 -1.57 -0.43
CA SER A 140 -3.92 -0.93 0.63
C SER A 140 -5.34 -1.47 0.77
N TYR A 141 -5.79 -2.31 -0.18
CA TYR A 141 -7.17 -2.76 -0.24
C TYR A 141 -7.39 -3.96 0.71
N PRO A 142 -8.46 -3.93 1.53
CA PRO A 142 -8.97 -5.12 2.20
C PRO A 142 -9.27 -6.25 1.19
N GLU A 143 -9.06 -7.50 1.57
CA GLU A 143 -9.23 -8.67 0.69
C GLU A 143 -10.61 -8.68 -0.01
N ALA A 144 -11.67 -8.38 0.74
CA ALA A 144 -13.03 -8.31 0.21
C ALA A 144 -13.24 -7.24 -0.88
N GLU A 145 -12.46 -6.15 -0.86
CA GLU A 145 -12.57 -5.03 -1.81
C GLU A 145 -11.65 -5.20 -3.02
N ARG A 146 -10.57 -5.99 -2.90
CA ARG A 146 -9.67 -6.30 -4.04
C ARG A 146 -10.40 -6.94 -5.20
N GLY A 147 -11.35 -7.84 -4.92
CA GLY A 147 -12.14 -8.51 -5.95
C GLY A 147 -13.03 -7.54 -6.74
N GLU A 148 -13.59 -6.53 -6.09
CA GLU A 148 -14.40 -5.50 -6.76
C GLU A 148 -13.54 -4.63 -7.68
N GLU A 149 -12.40 -4.14 -7.19
CA GLU A 149 -11.48 -3.32 -7.99
C GLU A 149 -10.93 -4.11 -9.18
N LEU A 150 -10.54 -5.38 -8.96
CA LEU A 150 -10.11 -6.28 -10.02
C LEU A 150 -11.22 -6.48 -11.06
N ALA A 151 -12.48 -6.65 -10.66
CA ALA A 151 -13.60 -6.78 -11.60
C ALA A 151 -13.80 -5.51 -12.43
N GLY A 152 -13.60 -4.33 -11.83
CA GLY A 152 -13.58 -3.04 -12.53
C GLY A 152 -12.46 -2.98 -13.58
N TRP A 153 -11.25 -3.37 -13.19
CA TRP A 153 -10.10 -3.47 -14.10
C TRP A 153 -10.35 -4.51 -15.20
N LEU A 154 -10.93 -5.67 -14.93
CA LEU A 154 -11.16 -6.67 -15.98
C LEU A 154 -12.26 -6.29 -16.98
N LYS A 155 -13.02 -5.22 -16.76
CA LYS A 155 -14.12 -4.81 -17.63
C LYS A 155 -13.63 -4.52 -19.06
N GLY A 156 -14.00 -5.39 -20.00
CA GLY A 156 -13.63 -5.27 -21.40
C GLY A 156 -12.23 -5.79 -21.75
N ARG A 157 -11.48 -6.33 -20.77
CA ARG A 157 -10.20 -7.00 -20.99
C ARG A 157 -10.40 -8.51 -21.21
N ASP A 158 -9.53 -9.11 -22.01
CA ASP A 158 -9.44 -10.56 -22.12
C ASP A 158 -8.73 -11.14 -20.88
N THR A 159 -9.33 -12.15 -20.25
CA THR A 159 -8.83 -12.73 -18.99
C THR A 159 -7.42 -13.32 -19.12
N GLY A 160 -7.12 -13.98 -20.24
CA GLY A 160 -5.79 -14.58 -20.47
C GLY A 160 -4.72 -13.51 -20.64
N THR A 161 -5.01 -12.48 -21.44
CA THR A 161 -4.16 -11.31 -21.63
C THR A 161 -3.90 -10.60 -20.30
N ALA A 162 -4.95 -10.34 -19.52
CA ALA A 162 -4.87 -9.71 -18.21
C ALA A 162 -4.04 -10.52 -17.19
N ALA A 163 -4.18 -11.85 -17.17
CA ALA A 163 -3.35 -12.72 -16.34
C ALA A 163 -1.87 -12.62 -16.75
N GLY A 164 -1.59 -12.59 -18.06
CA GLY A 164 -0.26 -12.40 -18.61
C GLY A 164 0.37 -11.05 -18.21
N GLU A 165 -0.41 -9.97 -18.25
CA GLU A 165 0.04 -8.63 -17.81
C GLU A 165 0.42 -8.61 -16.33
N ILE A 166 -0.41 -9.19 -15.45
CA ILE A 166 -0.10 -9.31 -14.02
C ILE A 166 1.16 -10.15 -13.80
N ALA A 167 1.27 -11.29 -14.47
CA ALA A 167 2.44 -12.17 -14.37
C ALA A 167 3.73 -11.46 -14.80
N ALA A 168 3.69 -10.72 -15.92
CA ALA A 168 4.84 -9.96 -16.41
C ALA A 168 5.26 -8.83 -15.45
N ALA A 169 4.30 -8.20 -14.76
CA ALA A 169 4.59 -7.14 -13.80
C ALA A 169 5.31 -7.67 -12.55
N LEU A 170 5.05 -8.93 -12.15
CA LEU A 170 5.53 -9.48 -10.87
C LEU A 170 7.02 -9.22 -10.67
N ALA A 171 7.89 -9.49 -11.64
CA ALA A 171 9.34 -9.34 -11.50
C ALA A 171 9.81 -7.95 -11.03
N THR A 172 9.05 -6.89 -11.33
CA THR A 172 9.49 -5.50 -11.16
C THR A 172 8.78 -4.72 -10.06
N VAL A 173 7.66 -5.24 -9.55
CA VAL A 173 6.89 -4.59 -8.48
C VAL A 173 7.50 -4.84 -7.10
N SER A 174 7.02 -4.11 -6.09
CA SER A 174 7.45 -4.29 -4.71
C SER A 174 7.05 -5.67 -4.15
N PRO A 175 7.74 -6.17 -3.11
CA PRO A 175 7.38 -7.43 -2.45
C PRO A 175 5.90 -7.58 -2.07
N LEU A 176 5.25 -6.56 -1.51
CA LEU A 176 3.82 -6.65 -1.19
C LEU A 176 2.94 -6.69 -2.45
N SER A 177 3.22 -5.87 -3.46
CA SER A 177 2.52 -5.94 -4.75
C SER A 177 2.69 -7.30 -5.43
N ARG A 178 3.87 -7.90 -5.32
CA ARG A 178 4.16 -9.26 -5.80
C ARG A 178 3.32 -10.31 -5.07
N ALA A 179 3.22 -10.21 -3.74
CA ALA A 179 2.37 -11.08 -2.92
C ALA A 179 0.91 -11.01 -3.37
N VAL A 180 0.37 -9.80 -3.53
CA VAL A 180 -0.99 -9.56 -4.03
C VAL A 180 -1.16 -10.14 -5.44
N GLY A 181 -0.20 -9.94 -6.34
CA GLY A 181 -0.30 -10.46 -7.70
C GLY A 181 -0.32 -11.99 -7.78
N VAL A 182 0.49 -12.67 -6.95
CA VAL A 182 0.47 -14.14 -6.85
C VAL A 182 -0.87 -14.64 -6.30
N GLU A 183 -1.41 -13.97 -5.27
CA GLU A 183 -2.73 -14.28 -4.71
C GLU A 183 -3.82 -14.16 -5.78
N LEU A 184 -3.90 -13.02 -6.49
CA LEU A 184 -4.92 -12.78 -7.52
C LEU A 184 -4.84 -13.81 -8.65
N LEU A 185 -3.63 -14.10 -9.16
CA LEU A 185 -3.46 -15.12 -10.20
C LEU A 185 -3.89 -16.51 -9.71
N SER A 186 -3.71 -16.81 -8.43
CA SER A 186 -4.09 -18.09 -7.85
C SER A 186 -5.60 -18.22 -7.64
N THR A 187 -6.28 -17.14 -7.27
CA THR A 187 -7.68 -17.19 -6.79
C THR A 187 -8.70 -16.63 -7.77
N ALA A 188 -8.36 -15.61 -8.56
CA ALA A 188 -9.32 -14.85 -9.37
C ALA A 188 -9.30 -15.20 -10.87
N PHE A 189 -8.21 -15.76 -11.40
CA PHE A 189 -8.02 -15.99 -12.84
C PHE A 189 -8.23 -17.44 -13.31
N GLY A 190 -8.54 -18.38 -12.40
CA GLY A 190 -8.81 -19.77 -12.74
C GLY A 190 -7.64 -20.46 -13.47
N GLU A 191 -7.91 -21.12 -14.61
CA GLU A 191 -6.88 -21.82 -15.40
C GLU A 191 -5.84 -20.87 -15.99
N GLU A 192 -6.25 -19.68 -16.44
CA GLU A 192 -5.33 -18.70 -17.02
C GLU A 192 -4.28 -18.24 -15.99
N GLY A 193 -4.73 -18.01 -14.75
CA GLY A 193 -3.85 -17.68 -13.64
C GLY A 193 -2.90 -18.83 -13.28
N ARG A 194 -3.40 -20.07 -13.23
CA ARG A 194 -2.54 -21.26 -13.02
C ARG A 194 -1.48 -21.42 -14.09
N ARG A 195 -1.81 -21.18 -15.37
CA ARG A 195 -0.85 -21.23 -16.48
C ARG A 195 0.19 -20.13 -16.37
N ALA A 196 -0.24 -18.91 -16.06
CA ALA A 196 0.65 -17.76 -15.90
C ALA A 196 1.66 -17.98 -14.76
N LEU A 197 1.20 -18.45 -13.58
CA LEU A 197 2.10 -18.80 -12.47
C LEU A 197 3.02 -19.98 -12.81
N GLY A 198 2.50 -21.01 -13.49
CA GLY A 198 3.30 -22.15 -13.92
C GLY A 198 4.47 -21.76 -14.82
N GLY A 199 4.25 -20.80 -15.74
CA GLY A 199 5.30 -20.27 -16.61
C GLY A 199 6.42 -19.54 -15.87
N LEU A 200 6.16 -19.02 -14.67
CA LEU A 200 7.15 -18.29 -13.87
C LEU A 200 7.94 -19.17 -12.89
N LEU A 201 7.59 -20.45 -12.71
CA LEU A 201 8.28 -21.33 -11.76
C LEU A 201 9.75 -21.63 -12.14
N GLU A 202 10.05 -21.53 -13.44
CA GLU A 202 11.41 -21.71 -13.98
C GLU A 202 12.26 -20.44 -13.88
N GLU A 203 11.64 -19.28 -13.69
CA GLU A 203 12.36 -18.03 -13.42
C GLU A 203 13.04 -18.14 -12.05
N PRO A 204 14.36 -17.91 -11.90
CA PRO A 204 15.06 -18.27 -10.67
C PRO A 204 14.45 -17.73 -9.36
N ARG A 205 14.81 -16.51 -8.96
CA ARG A 205 14.38 -15.90 -7.69
C ARG A 205 12.85 -15.75 -7.61
N LEU A 206 12.23 -15.37 -8.73
CA LEU A 206 10.79 -15.15 -8.81
C LEU A 206 10.00 -16.45 -8.66
N GLY A 207 10.42 -17.50 -9.36
CA GLY A 207 9.81 -18.83 -9.29
C GLY A 207 9.94 -19.43 -7.89
N ALA A 208 11.07 -19.23 -7.21
CA ALA A 208 11.23 -19.63 -5.80
C ALA A 208 10.25 -18.91 -4.86
N VAL A 209 10.04 -17.59 -5.04
CA VAL A 209 9.05 -16.82 -4.27
C VAL A 209 7.62 -17.30 -4.56
N ILE A 210 7.29 -17.53 -5.84
CA ILE A 210 5.97 -18.03 -6.24
C ILE A 210 5.73 -19.42 -5.64
N ALA A 211 6.71 -20.31 -5.72
CA ALA A 211 6.62 -21.66 -5.17
C ALA A 211 6.37 -21.65 -3.65
N ALA A 212 7.13 -20.83 -2.92
CA ALA A 212 6.97 -20.66 -1.48
C ALA A 212 5.58 -20.12 -1.11
N ARG A 213 5.09 -19.10 -1.83
CA ARG A 213 3.76 -18.49 -1.58
C ARG A 213 2.59 -19.40 -1.97
N SER A 214 2.78 -20.24 -2.99
CA SER A 214 1.73 -21.12 -3.52
C SER A 214 1.74 -22.53 -2.91
N GLY A 215 2.64 -22.81 -1.96
CA GLY A 215 2.76 -24.13 -1.33
C GLY A 215 3.25 -25.23 -2.28
N ARG A 216 4.06 -24.88 -3.28
CA ARG A 216 4.62 -25.82 -4.26
C ARG A 216 5.93 -26.42 -3.75
N GLU A 217 5.80 -27.36 -2.82
CA GLU A 217 6.93 -28.04 -2.17
C GLU A 217 7.81 -28.81 -3.17
N GLU A 218 7.29 -29.16 -4.35
CA GLU A 218 8.05 -29.82 -5.42
C GLU A 218 9.17 -28.94 -5.98
N ARG A 219 9.05 -27.61 -5.88
CA ARG A 219 10.05 -26.65 -6.34
C ARG A 219 10.87 -26.14 -5.16
N GLN A 220 11.90 -26.91 -4.79
CA GLN A 220 12.82 -26.49 -3.73
C GLN A 220 13.71 -25.32 -4.21
N PRO A 221 13.89 -24.27 -3.40
CA PRO A 221 14.77 -23.15 -3.73
C PRO A 221 16.25 -23.57 -3.71
N ALA A 222 17.03 -23.11 -4.68
CA ALA A 222 18.48 -23.20 -4.63
C ALA A 222 19.03 -22.35 -3.46
N PRO A 223 20.25 -22.61 -2.94
CA PRO A 223 20.79 -21.87 -1.80
C PRO A 223 20.78 -20.34 -1.97
N GLY A 224 21.04 -19.83 -3.18
CA GLY A 224 20.98 -18.39 -3.48
C GLY A 224 19.57 -17.81 -3.58
N GLU A 225 18.56 -18.64 -3.81
CA GLU A 225 17.14 -18.23 -3.87
C GLU A 225 16.52 -18.14 -2.47
N ILE A 226 16.99 -18.96 -1.51
CA ILE A 226 16.47 -18.96 -0.12
C ILE A 226 16.54 -17.56 0.49
N ALA A 227 17.71 -16.90 0.39
CA ALA A 227 17.87 -15.54 0.90
C ALA A 227 16.89 -14.55 0.25
N TRP A 228 16.63 -14.71 -1.05
CA TRP A 228 15.71 -13.85 -1.78
C TRP A 228 14.27 -14.04 -1.32
N VAL A 229 13.82 -15.29 -1.13
CA VAL A 229 12.48 -15.62 -0.64
C VAL A 229 12.24 -15.02 0.76
N LEU A 230 13.19 -15.22 1.67
CA LEU A 230 13.05 -14.72 3.05
C LEU A 230 12.97 -13.19 3.09
N VAL A 231 13.80 -12.49 2.31
CA VAL A 231 13.76 -11.03 2.24
C VAL A 231 12.47 -10.54 1.57
N ASP A 232 12.01 -11.15 0.49
CA ASP A 232 10.76 -10.75 -0.19
C ASP A 232 9.54 -10.93 0.75
N MET A 233 9.46 -12.04 1.47
CA MET A 233 8.37 -12.28 2.42
C MET A 233 8.39 -11.29 3.59
N ALA A 234 9.56 -11.06 4.20
CA ALA A 234 9.70 -10.10 5.30
C ALA A 234 9.41 -8.66 4.84
N ALA A 235 9.90 -8.28 3.66
CA ALA A 235 9.65 -6.96 3.09
C ALA A 235 8.17 -6.74 2.75
N ALA A 236 7.45 -7.76 2.30
CA ALA A 236 6.02 -7.67 2.06
C ALA A 236 5.22 -7.37 3.35
N LEU A 237 5.61 -7.96 4.50
CA LEU A 237 5.00 -7.67 5.80
C LEU A 237 5.31 -6.25 6.27
N LEU A 238 6.56 -5.80 6.08
CA LEU A 238 6.95 -4.41 6.39
C LEU A 238 6.17 -3.40 5.56
N GLU A 239 6.00 -3.66 4.26
CA GLU A 239 5.21 -2.81 3.37
C GLU A 239 3.72 -2.78 3.73
N PHE A 240 3.19 -3.87 4.30
CA PHE A 240 1.78 -3.94 4.72
C PHE A 240 1.52 -3.05 5.94
N GLY A 241 2.57 -2.67 6.69
CA GLY A 241 2.46 -1.95 7.95
C GLY A 241 2.33 -2.88 9.15
N GLY A 242 2.75 -4.15 9.03
CA GLY A 242 2.87 -5.04 10.17
C GLY A 242 3.85 -4.48 11.21
N GLU A 243 3.53 -4.65 12.50
CA GLU A 243 4.44 -4.24 13.56
C GLU A 243 5.78 -4.99 13.40
N ALA A 244 6.89 -4.37 13.78
CA ALA A 244 8.21 -5.00 13.67
C ALA A 244 8.26 -6.38 14.37
N GLY A 245 7.49 -6.55 15.46
CA GLY A 245 7.30 -7.83 16.15
C GLY A 245 6.69 -8.93 15.27
N GLU A 246 5.66 -8.62 14.48
CA GLU A 246 5.02 -9.59 13.56
C GLU A 246 5.99 -10.03 12.47
N VAL A 247 6.80 -9.10 11.96
CA VAL A 247 7.85 -9.42 10.97
C VAL A 247 8.90 -10.34 11.58
N ILE A 248 9.33 -10.06 12.80
CA ILE A 248 10.29 -10.90 13.54
C ILE A 248 9.71 -12.31 13.78
N GLU A 249 8.48 -12.41 14.26
CA GLU A 249 7.81 -13.69 14.51
C GLU A 249 7.64 -14.50 13.23
N SER A 250 7.25 -13.86 12.13
CA SER A 250 7.13 -14.52 10.83
C SER A 250 8.47 -15.03 10.32
N MET A 251 9.54 -14.23 10.44
CA MET A 251 10.90 -14.62 10.06
C MET A 251 11.49 -15.71 10.95
N ALA A 252 11.03 -15.83 12.20
CA ALA A 252 11.50 -16.86 13.12
C ALA A 252 11.17 -18.26 12.58
N MET A 253 10.04 -18.46 11.90
CA MET A 253 9.63 -19.76 11.33
C MET A 253 9.79 -20.95 12.29
N GLY A 254 9.60 -20.73 13.59
CA GLY A 254 9.79 -21.75 14.65
C GLY A 254 11.24 -22.09 15.00
N MET A 255 12.23 -21.43 14.40
CA MET A 255 13.66 -21.57 14.70
C MET A 255 14.01 -20.98 16.07
N ASP A 256 14.98 -21.59 16.75
CA ASP A 256 15.60 -20.96 17.91
C ASP A 256 16.53 -19.79 17.49
N ALA A 257 17.00 -19.01 18.46
CA ALA A 257 17.80 -17.82 18.16
C ALA A 257 19.20 -18.12 17.57
N GLU A 258 19.76 -19.32 17.76
CA GLU A 258 21.02 -19.71 17.10
C GLU A 258 20.76 -20.06 15.62
N GLU A 259 19.71 -20.82 15.35
CA GLU A 259 19.23 -21.14 14.01
C GLU A 259 18.87 -19.87 13.23
N GLN A 260 18.12 -18.94 13.86
CA GLN A 260 17.79 -17.64 13.28
C GLN A 260 19.05 -16.83 12.96
N ALA A 261 20.02 -16.76 13.87
CA ALA A 261 21.26 -16.04 13.63
C ALA A 261 22.05 -16.65 12.46
N GLY A 262 22.04 -17.98 12.33
CA GLY A 262 22.59 -18.70 11.17
C GLY A 262 21.90 -18.32 9.86
N THR A 263 20.57 -18.32 9.85
CA THR A 263 19.74 -17.94 8.69
C THR A 263 19.98 -16.47 8.32
N ILE A 264 20.00 -15.54 9.27
CA ILE A 264 20.23 -14.11 8.99
C ILE A 264 21.60 -13.85 8.40
N ALA A 265 22.61 -14.64 8.77
CA ALA A 265 23.94 -14.54 8.18
C ALA A 265 23.94 -14.80 6.66
N ILE A 266 22.99 -15.59 6.14
CA ILE A 266 22.90 -15.89 4.70
C ILE A 266 22.29 -14.75 3.90
N LEU A 267 21.47 -13.89 4.52
CA LEU A 267 20.76 -12.80 3.83
C LEU A 267 21.72 -11.81 3.17
N ALA A 268 22.90 -11.60 3.75
CA ALA A 268 23.94 -10.72 3.19
C ALA A 268 24.52 -11.19 1.84
N PHE A 269 24.34 -12.46 1.49
CA PHE A 269 24.81 -12.99 0.20
C PHE A 269 23.76 -12.87 -0.91
N GLY A 270 22.50 -12.61 -0.53
CA GLY A 270 21.45 -12.24 -1.47
C GLY A 270 21.65 -10.81 -1.96
N ASP A 271 21.14 -10.53 -3.16
CA ASP A 271 21.15 -9.23 -3.80
C ASP A 271 19.75 -8.60 -3.86
N HIS A 272 18.85 -9.00 -2.94
CA HIS A 272 17.50 -8.45 -2.88
C HIS A 272 17.55 -6.96 -2.52
N PRO A 273 16.86 -6.06 -3.27
CA PRO A 273 16.92 -4.62 -3.02
C PRO A 273 16.52 -4.24 -1.58
N TRP A 274 15.62 -5.01 -0.96
CA TRP A 274 15.11 -4.79 0.39
C TRP A 274 15.96 -5.40 1.52
N THR A 275 17.06 -6.10 1.22
CA THR A 275 17.88 -6.78 2.25
C THR A 275 18.33 -5.80 3.34
N GLY A 276 18.78 -4.61 2.95
CA GLY A 276 19.23 -3.59 3.90
C GLY A 276 18.13 -3.14 4.87
N ARG A 277 16.90 -2.97 4.38
CA ARG A 277 15.75 -2.54 5.20
C ARG A 277 15.33 -3.63 6.18
N VAL A 278 15.21 -4.87 5.73
CA VAL A 278 14.89 -6.01 6.61
C VAL A 278 15.95 -6.17 7.71
N LEU A 279 17.23 -6.08 7.37
CA LEU A 279 18.30 -6.17 8.36
C LEU A 279 18.25 -5.04 9.40
N ARG A 280 17.92 -3.80 9.00
CA ARG A 280 17.76 -2.68 9.96
C ARG A 280 16.64 -2.93 10.96
N VAL A 281 15.49 -3.40 10.50
CA VAL A 281 14.37 -3.75 11.38
C VAL A 281 14.78 -4.81 12.40
N LEU A 282 15.48 -5.86 11.97
CA LEU A 282 15.99 -6.89 12.88
C LEU A 282 17.02 -6.34 13.89
N ILE A 283 17.84 -5.37 13.49
CA ILE A 283 18.82 -4.74 14.40
C ILE A 283 18.12 -3.90 15.49
N GLU A 284 17.06 -3.20 15.11
CA GLU A 284 16.37 -2.23 15.97
C GLU A 284 15.34 -2.89 16.89
N HIS A 285 14.69 -3.97 16.45
CA HIS A 285 13.51 -4.51 17.14
C HIS A 285 13.65 -5.95 17.63
N HIS A 286 14.68 -6.71 17.21
CA HIS A 286 14.77 -8.12 17.59
C HIS A 286 15.08 -8.31 19.09
N PRO A 287 14.32 -9.14 19.83
CA PRO A 287 14.49 -9.28 21.28
C PRO A 287 15.77 -10.04 21.70
N ASP A 288 16.27 -10.94 20.85
CA ASP A 288 17.54 -11.66 21.09
C ASP A 288 18.73 -10.92 20.45
N GLU A 289 19.70 -10.54 21.29
CA GLU A 289 20.89 -9.78 20.88
C GLU A 289 21.83 -10.58 19.95
N ARG A 290 21.82 -11.93 19.99
CA ARG A 290 22.65 -12.75 19.07
C ARG A 290 22.16 -12.59 17.64
N VAL A 291 20.85 -12.57 17.47
CA VAL A 291 20.20 -12.36 16.18
C VAL A 291 20.45 -10.95 15.68
N ALA A 292 20.26 -9.93 16.53
CA ALA A 292 20.56 -8.55 16.19
C ALA A 292 22.04 -8.37 15.79
N ALA A 293 22.97 -8.99 16.51
CA ALA A 293 24.40 -8.96 16.18
C ALA A 293 24.71 -9.64 14.83
N ALA A 294 24.04 -10.77 14.51
CA ALA A 294 24.14 -11.42 13.21
C ALA A 294 23.63 -10.49 12.09
N ALA A 295 22.51 -9.79 12.31
CA ALA A 295 21.98 -8.81 11.36
C ALA A 295 22.95 -7.62 11.15
N ARG A 296 23.57 -7.08 12.21
CA ARG A 296 24.61 -6.03 12.08
C ARG A 296 25.80 -6.53 11.25
N LYS A 297 26.23 -7.78 11.45
CA LYS A 297 27.32 -8.39 10.67
C LYS A 297 26.93 -8.59 9.21
N ALA A 298 25.71 -9.04 8.95
CA ALA A 298 25.15 -9.19 7.61
C ALA A 298 25.06 -7.85 6.89
N LEU A 299 24.58 -6.79 7.55
CA LEU A 299 24.46 -5.46 6.96
C LEU A 299 25.83 -4.86 6.59
N ARG A 300 26.83 -5.01 7.46
CA ARG A 300 28.21 -4.62 7.14
C ARG A 300 28.78 -5.36 5.92
N ARG A 301 28.48 -6.65 5.79
CA ARG A 301 28.90 -7.45 4.62
C ARG A 301 28.18 -7.01 3.35
N LEU A 302 26.88 -6.72 3.42
CA LEU A 302 26.09 -6.23 2.29
C LEU A 302 26.71 -4.95 1.70
N HIS A 303 27.04 -3.98 2.56
CA HIS A 303 27.70 -2.74 2.12
C HIS A 303 29.09 -3.00 1.52
N GLY A 304 29.92 -3.82 2.18
CA GLY A 304 31.23 -4.17 1.66
C GLY A 304 31.20 -4.91 0.32
N LEU A 305 30.15 -5.70 0.05
CA LEU A 305 29.95 -6.34 -1.25
C LEU A 305 29.51 -5.34 -2.33
N ALA A 306 28.68 -4.36 -1.99
CA ALA A 306 28.28 -3.29 -2.90
C ALA A 306 29.49 -2.47 -3.36
N ASP A 307 30.39 -2.12 -2.44
CA ASP A 307 31.63 -1.38 -2.74
C ASP A 307 32.60 -2.13 -3.67
N THR A 308 32.51 -3.46 -3.73
CA THR A 308 33.34 -4.29 -4.64
C THR A 308 32.70 -4.54 -6.01
N ARG A 309 31.42 -4.22 -6.19
CA ARG A 309 30.65 -4.44 -7.43
C ARG A 309 30.45 -3.17 -8.27
N GLY A 310 30.71 -1.99 -7.69
CA GLY A 310 30.76 -0.70 -8.39
C GLY A 310 32.16 -0.38 -8.89
#